data_AF-A0A923BKW4-F1
#
_entry.id   AF-A0A923BKW4-F1
#
_cell.length_a   1.000
_cell.length_b   1.000
_cell.length_c   1.000
_cell.angle_alpha   90.00
_cell.angle_beta   90.00
_cell.angle_gamma   90.00
#
_symmetry.space_group_name_H-M   'P 1'
#
loop_
_entity.id
_entity.type
_entity.pdbx_description
1 polymer ?
#
loop_
_entity_poly.entity_id
_entity_poly.type
_entity_poly.pdbx_seq_one_letter_code
_entity_poly.pdbx_strand_id
1 'polypeptide(L)' 'MHLEIITPDKKIFEGEVTIATFPGADGSFQVLNNHAPLISLLKDGVVEYKTKEATSHVKITGG' A
#
# COMPACT_ATOMS: atom_id res chain seq x y z
N MET A 1 -3.75 2.59 -10.89
CA MET A 1 -3.02 3.56 -10.05
C MET A 1 -1.61 3.03 -9.89
N HIS A 2 -0.60 3.90 -9.88
CA HIS A 2 0.78 3.48 -9.69
C HIS A 2 1.07 3.38 -8.19
N LEU A 3 1.52 2.22 -7.72
CA LEU A 3 1.91 1.98 -6.34
C LEU A 3 3.42 1.81 -6.26
N GLU A 4 4.04 2.61 -5.40
CA GLU A 4 5.46 2.50 -5.08
C GLU A 4 5.60 2.33 -3.56
N ILE A 5 6.30 1.27 -3.15
CA ILE A 5 6.62 0.99 -1.74
C ILE A 5 8.12 1.13 -1.58
N ILE A 6 8.54 2.13 -0.81
CA ILE A 6 9.94 2.45 -0.58
C ILE A 6 10.30 2.30 0.90
N THR A 7 11.50 1.83 1.16
CA THR A 7 12.15 1.92 2.48
C THR A 7 13.33 2.87 2.36
N PRO A 8 13.93 3.32 3.49
CA PRO A 8 15.12 4.18 3.46
C PRO A 8 16.30 3.59 2.67
N ASP A 9 16.35 2.26 2.56
CA ASP A 9 17.46 1.53 1.94
C ASP A 9 17.19 1.18 0.46
N LYS A 10 15.95 0.83 0.11
CA LYS A 10 15.60 0.41 -1.26
C LYS A 10 14.11 0.50 -1.59
N LYS A 11 13.80 0.51 -2.88
CA LYS A 11 12.43 0.27 -3.37
C LYS A 11 12.08 -1.21 -3.22
N ILE A 12 10.95 -1.49 -2.56
CA ILE A 12 10.45 -2.86 -2.32
C ILE A 12 9.49 -3.30 -3.42
N PHE A 13 8.68 -2.38 -3.93
CA PHE A 13 7.72 -2.65 -4.99
C PHE A 13 7.45 -1.38 -5.80
N GLU A 14 7.26 -1.53 -7.11
CA GLU A 14 6.87 -0.46 -8.02
C GLU A 14 6.05 -1.09 -9.15
N GLY A 15 4.83 -0.59 -9.39
CA GLY A 15 3.98 -1.13 -10.44
C GLY A 15 2.55 -0.62 -10.45
N GLU A 16 1.77 -1.07 -11.44
CA GLU A 16 0.34 -0.76 -11.53
C GLU A 16 -0.51 -1.71 -10.68
N VAL A 17 -1.35 -1.13 -9.83
CA VAL A 17 -2.32 -1.86 -9.01
C VAL A 17 -3.73 -1.33 -9.26
N THR A 18 -4.72 -2.18 -8.99
CA THR A 18 -6.14 -1.82 -9.05
C THR A 18 -6.70 -1.43 -7.69
N ILE A 19 -6.19 -2.06 -6.63
CA ILE A 19 -6.60 -1.84 -5.26
C ILE A 19 -5.43 -2.08 -4.31
N ALA A 20 -5.34 -1.28 -3.25
CA ALA A 20 -4.34 -1.44 -2.21
C ALA A 20 -4.97 -1.17 -0.84
N THR A 21 -4.73 -2.07 0.11
CA THR A 21 -5.19 -2.05 1.49
C THR A 21 -3.99 -1.77 2.38
N PHE A 22 -4.09 -0.73 3.20
CA PHE A 22 -3.03 -0.28 4.08
C PHE A 22 -3.48 -0.35 5.56
N PRO A 23 -2.58 -0.71 6.48
CA PRO A 23 -2.83 -0.62 7.91
C PRO A 23 -2.59 0.83 8.37
N GLY A 24 -3.64 1.65 8.38
CA GLY A 24 -3.57 3.01 8.93
C GLY A 24 -3.52 3.00 10.47
N ALA A 25 -3.12 4.13 11.04
CA ALA A 25 -3.01 4.31 12.49
C ALA A 25 -4.35 4.01 13.21
N ASP A 26 -5.43 4.65 12.78
CA ASP A 26 -6.79 4.48 13.34
C ASP A 26 -7.53 3.23 12.84
N GLY A 27 -6.99 2.52 11.84
CA GLY A 27 -7.64 1.37 11.23
C GLY A 27 -7.12 1.06 9.83
N SER A 28 -7.48 -0.12 9.33
CA SER A 28 -7.14 -0.50 7.95
C SER A 28 -8.04 0.23 6.97
N PHE A 29 -7.47 0.77 5.91
CA PHE A 29 -8.20 1.42 4.84
C PHE A 29 -7.78 0.90 3.48
N GLN A 30 -8.65 1.04 2.49
CA GLN A 30 -8.42 0.55 1.15
C GLN A 30 -8.57 1.69 0.14
N VAL A 31 -7.64 1.75 -0.80
CA VAL A 31 -7.55 2.76 -1.85
C VAL A 31 -7.82 2.09 -3.19
N LEU A 32 -8.78 2.64 -3.94
CA LEU A 32 -9.14 2.23 -5.29
C LEU A 32 -8.62 3.22 -6.33
N ASN A 33 -8.68 2.82 -7.60
CA ASN A 33 -8.44 3.72 -8.72
C ASN A 33 -9.33 4.98 -8.66
N ASN A 34 -8.74 6.15 -8.94
CA ASN A 34 -9.38 7.48 -8.87
C ASN A 34 -9.80 7.94 -7.47
N HIS A 35 -9.20 7.38 -6.41
CA HIS A 35 -9.35 7.93 -5.07
C HIS A 35 -8.68 9.32 -4.96
N ALA A 36 -9.23 10.17 -4.10
CA ALA A 36 -8.64 11.48 -3.80
C ALA A 36 -7.25 11.34 -3.16
N PRO A 37 -6.34 12.33 -3.35
CA PRO A 37 -5.07 12.35 -2.64
C PRO A 37 -5.29 12.34 -1.12
N LEU A 38 -4.58 11.45 -0.42
CA LEU A 38 -4.64 11.29 1.03
C LEU A 38 -3.23 11.10 1.57
N ILE A 39 -2.95 11.73 2.72
CA ILE A 39 -1.74 11.48 3.51
C ILE A 39 -2.22 10.87 4.83
N SER A 40 -1.67 9.73 5.21
CA SER A 40 -2.03 9.03 6.44
C SER A 40 -0.79 8.37 7.05
N LEU A 41 -0.81 8.21 8.37
CA LEU A 41 0.20 7.45 9.10
C LEU A 41 -0.13 5.97 9.02
N LEU A 42 0.88 5.17 8.74
CA LEU A 42 0.80 3.72 8.67
C LEU A 42 1.37 3.10 9.95
N LYS A 43 0.67 2.10 10.47
CA LYS A 43 1.15 1.29 11.60
C LYS A 43 1.79 0.00 11.11
N ASP A 44 2.42 -0.71 12.03
CA ASP A 44 2.95 -2.04 11.80
C ASP A 44 1.83 -2.97 11.34
N GLY A 45 2.05 -3.70 10.25
CA GLY A 45 1.00 -4.53 9.69
C GLY A 45 1.34 -5.10 8.32
N VAL A 46 0.30 -5.52 7.62
CA VAL A 46 0.42 -6.08 6.27
C VAL A 46 -0.31 -5.15 5.31
N VAL A 47 0.41 -4.69 4.30
CA VAL A 47 -0.14 -4.02 3.13
C VAL A 47 -0.51 -5.09 2.12
N GLU A 48 -1.74 -5.09 1.64
CA GLU A 48 -2.21 -6.01 0.60
C GLU A 48 -2.54 -5.22 -0.65
N TYR A 49 -2.07 -5.65 -1.82
CA TYR A 49 -2.40 -4.98 -3.08
C TYR A 49 -2.68 -5.99 -4.18
N LYS A 50 -3.53 -5.60 -5.13
CA LYS A 50 -3.93 -6.43 -6.26
C LYS A 50 -3.40 -5.85 -7.57
N THR A 51 -2.56 -6.63 -8.21
CA THR A 51 -2.12 -6.41 -9.59
C THR A 51 -3.13 -7.02 -10.57
N LYS A 52 -2.90 -6.91 -11.88
CA LYS A 52 -3.79 -7.49 -12.90
C LYS A 52 -3.90 -9.02 -12.80
N GLU A 53 -2.86 -9.68 -12.28
CA GLU A 53 -2.76 -11.15 -12.30
C GLU A 53 -2.75 -11.78 -10.91
N ALA A 54 -2.29 -11.06 -9.88
CA ALA A 54 -2.16 -11.62 -8.53
C ALA A 54 -2.40 -10.60 -7.41
N THR A 55 -2.91 -11.11 -6.28
CA THR A 55 -2.89 -10.42 -4.99
C THR A 55 -1.56 -10.68 -4.31
N SER A 56 -0.93 -9.64 -3.77
CA SER A 56 0.38 -9.70 -3.10
C SER A 56 0.34 -8.96 -1.78
N HIS A 57 1.11 -9.45 -0.81
CA HIS A 57 1.09 -8.93 0.56
C HIS A 57 2.52 -8.58 0.98
N VAL A 58 2.70 -7.42 1.60
CA VAL A 58 3.99 -6.94 2.09
C VAL A 58 3.84 -6.56 3.56
N LYS A 59 4.74 -7.06 4.41
CA LYS A 59 4.76 -6.70 5.82
C LYS A 59 5.56 -5.41 6.01
N ILE A 60 4.99 -4.45 6.73
CA ILE A 60 5.62 -3.18 7.08
C ILE A 60 5.68 -3.02 8.60
N THR A 61 6.66 -2.25 9.09
CA THR A 61 6.87 -1.92 10.52
C THR A 61 6.48 -0.47 10.82
N GLY A 62 5.44 0.05 10.15
CA GLY A 62 4.97 1.43 10.30
C GLY A 62 5.72 2.46 9.44
N GLY A 63 5.12 3.65 9.27
CA GLY A 63 5.63 4.75 8.44
C GLY A 63 4.76 6.00 8.45
#